data_AF-A0A7Y5H8Z7-F1
#
_entry.id   AF-A0A7Y5H8Z7-F1
#
_cell.length_a   1.000
_cell.length_b   1.000
_cell.length_c   1.000
_cell.angle_alpha   90.00
_cell.angle_beta   90.00
_cell.angle_gamma   90.00
#
_symmetry.space_group_name_H-M   'P 1'
#
loop_
_entity.id
_entity.type
_entity.pdbx_description
1 polymer ?
#
loop_
_entity_poly.entity_id
_entity_poly.type
_entity_poly.pdbx_seq_one_letter_code
_entity_poly.pdbx_strand_id
1 'polypeptide(L)'
;MEESLQDNVEAQQRALAGLEGKSTILRLISAVGSYSLGVIPLRRGEDGLVLATFPGICPAALAVVRRRLQMPLCPVAFDENVMMFFIDKLYLKGRGVNIHTFPREDFLEDEANDERVLSLKEEKPEGTGSALAADEIVLADLRLRSELRNLDRPAPPALDAWRLGEFCPAWRGDGDRFRVWSEQPLPKEIPLLLQYSEDYHGDEYYRDLTAVAVGEWPQVLFPSEVQILGIREDGALDLYLDGATHRIPPGSNPVLRTSYCLVRHGYRFRRSIEVRVREIARVRRDALAFDPPFRGAGAPELRKWLGLETD
;
A
#
# COMPACT_ATOMS: atom_id res chain seq x y z
N MET A 1 22.78 20.03 -24.61
CA MET A 1 21.42 19.44 -24.46
C MET A 1 21.10 19.24 -22.98
N GLU A 2 22.01 18.70 -22.18
CA GLU A 2 21.86 18.59 -20.71
C GLU A 2 21.72 19.96 -20.02
N GLU A 3 22.51 20.96 -20.42
CA GLU A 3 22.44 22.33 -19.88
C GLU A 3 21.05 22.98 -20.07
N SER A 4 20.41 22.74 -21.23
CA SER A 4 19.05 23.22 -21.52
C SER A 4 17.95 22.49 -20.74
N LEU A 5 18.19 21.25 -20.32
CA LEU A 5 17.24 20.50 -19.47
C LEU A 5 17.36 20.95 -18.02
N GLN A 6 18.59 21.18 -17.56
CA GLN A 6 18.85 21.69 -16.22
C GLN A 6 18.30 23.12 -16.03
N ASP A 7 18.52 24.01 -16.99
CA ASP A 7 17.96 25.37 -16.97
C ASP A 7 16.43 25.38 -16.90
N ASN A 8 15.77 24.43 -17.55
CA ASN A 8 14.31 24.28 -17.53
C ASN A 8 13.82 23.82 -16.15
N VAL A 9 14.46 22.81 -15.56
CA VAL A 9 14.13 22.33 -14.21
C VAL A 9 14.32 23.44 -13.17
N GLU A 10 15.40 24.22 -13.25
CA GLU A 10 15.66 25.35 -12.36
C GLU A 10 14.62 26.48 -12.53
N ALA A 11 14.19 26.76 -13.77
CA ALA A 11 13.11 27.72 -14.02
C ALA A 11 11.78 27.28 -13.41
N GLN A 12 11.44 25.99 -13.54
CA GLN A 12 10.25 25.39 -12.94
C GLN A 12 10.28 25.44 -11.41
N GLN A 13 11.42 25.09 -10.81
CA GLN A 13 11.61 25.19 -9.36
C GLN A 13 11.45 26.62 -8.86
N ARG A 14 12.02 27.61 -9.57
CA ARG A 14 11.83 29.04 -9.24
C ARG A 14 10.37 29.47 -9.32
N ALA A 15 9.64 29.02 -10.34
CA ALA A 15 8.23 29.35 -10.51
C ALA A 15 7.38 28.82 -9.33
N LEU A 16 7.62 27.58 -8.88
CA LEU A 16 6.90 26.96 -7.77
C LEU A 16 7.36 27.45 -6.38
N ALA A 17 8.66 27.71 -6.20
CA ALA A 17 9.19 28.32 -4.97
C ALA A 17 8.58 29.71 -4.73
N GLY A 18 8.31 30.46 -5.80
CA GLY A 18 7.61 31.74 -5.74
C GLY A 18 6.16 31.66 -5.26
N LEU A 19 5.60 30.47 -4.99
CA LEU A 19 4.27 30.28 -4.40
C LEU A 19 4.28 30.18 -2.87
N GLU A 20 5.44 30.06 -2.24
CA GLU A 20 5.54 30.04 -0.79
C GLU A 20 4.93 31.32 -0.20
N GLY A 21 4.05 31.16 0.80
CA GLY A 21 3.30 32.27 1.40
C GLY A 21 2.11 32.79 0.58
N LYS A 22 1.91 32.37 -0.67
CA LYS A 22 0.76 32.79 -1.51
C LYS A 22 -0.49 31.94 -1.26
N SER A 23 -1.02 32.03 -0.04
CA SER A 23 -2.13 31.17 0.40
C SER A 23 -3.40 31.27 -0.46
N THR A 24 -3.71 32.44 -1.03
CA THR A 24 -4.95 32.65 -1.79
C THR A 24 -5.04 31.79 -3.06
N ILE A 25 -3.94 31.65 -3.81
CA ILE A 25 -3.96 30.87 -5.05
C ILE A 25 -3.89 29.37 -4.79
N LEU A 26 -3.09 28.96 -3.81
CA LEU A 26 -2.97 27.56 -3.41
C LEU A 26 -4.30 27.01 -2.86
N ARG A 27 -5.15 27.87 -2.27
CA ARG A 27 -6.49 27.47 -1.79
C ARG A 27 -7.51 27.17 -2.90
N LEU A 28 -7.20 27.47 -4.17
CA LEU A 28 -8.10 27.14 -5.27
C LEU A 28 -8.24 25.62 -5.45
N ILE A 29 -7.21 24.85 -5.11
CA ILE A 29 -7.20 23.39 -5.22
C ILE A 29 -6.79 22.83 -3.86
N SER A 30 -7.55 21.87 -3.34
CA SER A 30 -7.22 21.24 -2.06
C SER A 30 -5.89 20.48 -2.13
N ALA A 31 -5.32 20.14 -0.97
CA ALA A 31 -4.14 19.28 -0.89
C ALA A 31 -4.38 17.93 -1.59
N VAL A 32 -5.56 17.34 -1.35
CA VAL A 32 -5.99 16.10 -2.01
C VAL A 32 -6.14 16.32 -3.50
N GLY A 33 -6.83 17.37 -3.94
CA GLY A 33 -7.00 17.66 -5.37
C GLY A 33 -5.67 17.83 -6.09
N SER A 34 -4.70 18.53 -5.47
CA SER A 34 -3.36 18.71 -6.03
C SER A 34 -2.60 17.38 -6.15
N TYR A 35 -2.66 16.53 -5.12
CA TYR A 35 -2.04 15.21 -5.11
C TYR A 35 -2.70 14.23 -6.09
N SER A 36 -4.02 14.09 -6.00
CA SER A 36 -4.85 13.20 -6.81
C SER A 36 -4.78 13.59 -8.29
N LEU A 37 -5.12 14.84 -8.63
CA LEU A 37 -5.25 15.30 -10.00
C LEU A 37 -3.92 15.79 -10.60
N GLY A 38 -2.85 15.89 -9.80
CA GLY A 38 -1.50 16.19 -10.29
C GLY A 38 -1.35 17.62 -10.81
N VAL A 39 -1.91 18.60 -10.07
CA VAL A 39 -1.95 20.00 -10.49
C VAL A 39 -1.52 20.94 -9.37
N ILE A 40 -0.84 22.04 -9.71
CA ILE A 40 -0.55 23.15 -8.79
C ILE A 40 -0.93 24.47 -9.48
N PRO A 41 -1.80 25.31 -8.89
CA PRO A 41 -2.15 26.60 -9.46
C PRO A 41 -0.99 27.59 -9.32
N LEU A 42 -0.55 28.17 -10.44
CA LEU A 42 0.61 29.07 -10.51
C LEU A 42 0.20 30.55 -10.43
N ARG A 43 -0.73 30.95 -11.31
CA ARG A 43 -1.24 32.33 -11.42
C ARG A 43 -2.56 32.36 -12.19
N ARG A 44 -3.37 33.40 -11.94
CA ARG A 44 -4.47 33.77 -12.85
C ARG A 44 -3.91 34.63 -13.98
N GLY A 45 -4.15 34.22 -15.22
CA GLY A 45 -3.90 35.02 -16.42
C GLY A 45 -5.21 35.59 -16.98
N GLU A 46 -5.11 36.27 -18.12
CA GLU A 46 -6.28 36.80 -18.84
C GLU A 46 -7.14 35.67 -19.43
N ASP A 47 -6.49 34.61 -19.92
CA ASP A 47 -7.15 33.47 -20.57
C ASP A 47 -7.59 32.35 -19.62
N GLY A 48 -7.35 32.49 -18.31
CA GLY A 48 -7.72 31.47 -17.32
C GLY A 48 -6.68 31.22 -16.22
N LEU A 49 -6.83 30.11 -15.51
CA LEU A 49 -5.91 29.70 -14.46
C LEU A 49 -4.75 28.89 -15.04
N VAL A 50 -3.53 29.37 -14.86
CA VAL A 50 -2.32 28.65 -15.24
C VAL A 50 -2.00 27.62 -14.18
N LEU A 51 -1.87 26.35 -14.58
CA LEU A 51 -1.59 25.21 -13.71
C LEU A 51 -0.26 24.58 -14.10
N ALA A 52 0.60 24.28 -13.15
CA ALA A 52 1.65 23.27 -13.35
C ALA A 52 1.01 21.89 -13.29
N THR A 53 1.40 20.98 -14.18
CA THR A 53 0.86 19.62 -14.27
C THR A 53 1.97 18.60 -14.45
N PHE A 54 1.73 17.34 -14.10
CA PHE A 54 2.63 16.25 -14.49
C PHE A 54 2.68 16.11 -16.03
N PRO A 55 3.81 15.63 -16.60
CA PRO A 55 3.92 15.42 -18.04
C PRO A 55 2.99 14.29 -18.51
N GLY A 56 2.06 14.56 -19.41
CA GLY A 56 1.11 13.53 -19.86
C GLY A 56 -0.03 13.24 -18.89
N ILE A 57 -0.36 14.20 -18.01
CA ILE A 57 -1.61 14.22 -17.23
C ILE A 57 -2.81 13.78 -18.07
N CYS A 58 -3.67 12.92 -17.52
CA CYS A 58 -4.83 12.44 -18.26
C CYS A 58 -5.85 13.59 -18.48
N PRO A 59 -6.48 13.70 -19.67
CA PRO A 59 -7.47 14.75 -19.94
C PRO A 59 -8.66 14.75 -18.97
N ALA A 60 -9.06 13.58 -18.47
CA ALA A 60 -10.15 13.44 -17.52
C ALA A 60 -9.85 14.10 -16.16
N ALA A 61 -8.60 14.03 -15.67
CA ALA A 61 -8.19 14.73 -14.45
C ALA A 61 -8.31 16.25 -14.61
N LEU A 62 -7.88 16.80 -15.76
CA LEU A 62 -8.05 18.22 -16.06
C LEU A 62 -9.53 18.62 -16.21
N ALA A 63 -10.38 17.72 -16.72
CA ALA A 63 -11.82 17.95 -16.80
C ALA A 63 -12.45 18.11 -15.40
N VAL A 64 -12.07 17.28 -14.42
CA VAL A 64 -12.49 17.43 -13.00
C VAL A 64 -12.10 18.81 -12.47
N VAL A 65 -10.85 19.24 -12.66
CA VAL A 65 -10.40 20.57 -12.21
C VAL A 65 -11.21 21.68 -12.87
N ARG A 66 -11.49 21.56 -14.18
CA ARG A 66 -12.25 22.56 -14.94
C ARG A 66 -13.69 22.67 -14.44
N ARG A 67 -14.36 21.54 -14.22
CA ARG A 67 -15.72 21.49 -13.66
C ARG A 67 -15.76 22.12 -12.27
N ARG A 68 -14.81 21.77 -11.41
CA ARG A 68 -14.74 22.29 -10.03
C ARG A 68 -14.52 23.79 -9.94
N LEU A 69 -13.66 24.34 -10.80
CA LEU A 69 -13.28 25.75 -10.79
C LEU A 69 -14.17 26.61 -11.68
N GLN A 70 -14.93 26.01 -12.59
CA GLN A 70 -15.81 26.69 -13.56
C GLN A 70 -15.10 27.79 -14.35
N MET A 71 -13.84 27.54 -14.74
CA MET A 71 -13.03 28.49 -15.49
C MET A 71 -12.09 27.79 -16.49
N PRO A 72 -11.62 28.51 -17.54
CA PRO A 72 -10.59 27.99 -18.43
C PRO A 72 -9.29 27.67 -17.69
N LEU A 73 -8.60 26.62 -18.13
CA LEU A 73 -7.34 26.15 -17.56
C LEU A 73 -6.25 26.18 -18.62
N CYS A 74 -5.07 26.68 -18.24
CA CYS A 74 -3.87 26.70 -19.07
C CYS A 74 -2.83 25.76 -18.42
N PRO A 75 -2.85 24.45 -18.74
CA PRO A 75 -1.89 23.50 -18.17
C PRO A 75 -0.49 23.71 -18.77
N VAL A 76 0.52 23.69 -17.93
CA VAL A 76 1.94 23.73 -18.30
C VAL A 76 2.59 22.50 -17.69
N ALA A 77 3.20 21.66 -18.52
CA ALA A 77 3.87 20.46 -18.04
C ALA A 77 5.16 20.84 -17.28
N PHE A 78 5.32 20.26 -16.10
CA PHE A 78 6.50 20.39 -15.24
C PHE A 78 7.13 19.01 -15.06
N ASP A 79 8.42 18.98 -14.76
CA ASP A 79 9.12 17.75 -14.41
C ASP A 79 8.44 17.00 -13.26
N GLU A 80 8.40 15.68 -13.35
CA GLU A 80 7.68 14.81 -12.40
C GLU A 80 8.27 14.92 -10.99
N ASN A 81 9.60 14.98 -10.84
CA ASN A 81 10.25 15.09 -9.54
C ASN A 81 10.01 16.47 -8.92
N VAL A 82 10.04 17.52 -9.74
CA VAL A 82 9.71 18.89 -9.31
C VAL A 82 8.26 18.95 -8.81
N MET A 83 7.31 18.39 -9.56
CA MET A 83 5.89 18.35 -9.16
C MET A 83 5.69 17.61 -7.84
N MET A 84 6.27 16.40 -7.70
CA MET A 84 6.15 15.62 -6.46
C MET A 84 6.71 16.37 -5.25
N PHE A 85 7.91 16.96 -5.40
CA PHE A 85 8.54 17.74 -4.33
C PHE A 85 7.67 18.92 -3.89
N PHE A 86 7.13 19.69 -4.83
CA PHE A 86 6.33 20.87 -4.48
C PHE A 86 4.90 20.55 -4.03
N ILE A 87 4.29 19.45 -4.48
CA ILE A 87 3.04 18.96 -3.89
C ILE A 87 3.26 18.64 -2.41
N ASP A 88 4.31 17.88 -2.09
CA ASP A 88 4.64 17.57 -0.71
C ASP A 88 4.91 18.86 0.09
N LYS A 89 5.84 19.70 -0.40
CA LYS A 89 6.26 20.91 0.32
C LYS A 89 5.13 21.93 0.55
N LEU A 90 4.30 22.19 -0.46
CA LEU A 90 3.27 23.24 -0.39
C LEU A 90 1.99 22.76 0.29
N TYR A 91 1.62 21.49 0.14
CA TYR A 91 0.33 20.97 0.59
C TYR A 91 0.42 19.94 1.72
N LEU A 92 1.23 18.89 1.53
CA LEU A 92 1.19 17.71 2.39
C LEU A 92 2.01 17.88 3.66
N LYS A 93 3.22 18.44 3.50
CA LYS A 93 4.24 18.67 4.53
C LYS A 93 4.64 17.37 5.22
N GLY A 94 4.95 16.35 4.43
CA GLY A 94 5.32 15.01 4.90
C GLY A 94 4.14 14.16 5.40
N ARG A 95 2.90 14.62 5.24
CA ARG A 95 1.70 13.84 5.61
C ARG A 95 1.24 12.98 4.42
N GLY A 96 0.85 11.74 4.69
CA GLY A 96 0.20 10.89 3.70
C GLY A 96 -1.18 11.41 3.29
N VAL A 97 -1.63 11.01 2.09
CA VAL A 97 -2.98 11.29 1.59
C VAL A 97 -3.68 9.96 1.38
N ASN A 98 -4.77 9.72 2.11
CA ASN A 98 -5.66 8.60 1.83
C ASN A 98 -6.73 9.05 0.83
N ILE A 99 -6.74 8.48 -0.37
CA ILE A 99 -7.62 8.87 -1.47
C ILE A 99 -8.70 7.82 -1.71
N HIS A 100 -9.85 8.23 -2.25
CA HIS A 100 -10.93 7.29 -2.55
C HIS A 100 -10.56 6.32 -3.68
N THR A 101 -11.11 5.11 -3.58
CA THR A 101 -11.05 4.06 -4.59
C THR A 101 -12.39 3.94 -5.32
N PHE A 102 -12.34 3.48 -6.57
CA PHE A 102 -13.47 3.44 -7.50
C PHE A 102 -13.53 2.10 -8.24
N PRO A 103 -14.71 1.54 -8.52
CA PRO A 103 -14.81 0.20 -9.13
C PRO A 103 -14.53 0.17 -10.63
N ARG A 104 -14.60 1.32 -11.33
CA ARG A 104 -14.53 1.40 -12.79
C ARG A 104 -13.40 2.32 -13.24
N GLU A 105 -12.90 2.08 -14.45
CA GLU A 105 -11.79 2.82 -15.06
C GLU A 105 -12.21 4.22 -15.59
N ASP A 106 -13.51 4.41 -15.84
CA ASP A 106 -14.14 5.64 -16.33
C ASP A 106 -14.65 6.55 -15.19
N PHE A 107 -14.11 6.39 -13.97
CA PHE A 107 -14.63 7.09 -12.78
C PHE A 107 -14.42 8.61 -12.79
N LEU A 108 -13.48 9.14 -13.58
CA LEU A 108 -13.22 10.59 -13.69
C LEU A 108 -14.17 11.29 -14.68
N GLU A 109 -14.79 10.49 -15.55
CA GLU A 109 -15.79 10.93 -16.53
C GLU A 109 -17.16 11.14 -15.89
N ASP A 110 -17.43 10.52 -14.74
CA ASP A 110 -18.66 10.65 -13.96
C ASP A 110 -18.56 11.79 -12.93
N GLU A 111 -19.33 12.87 -13.15
CA GLU A 111 -19.36 14.06 -12.29
C GLU A 111 -19.79 13.74 -10.85
N ALA A 112 -20.54 12.64 -10.63
CA ALA A 112 -20.92 12.23 -9.28
C ALA A 112 -19.71 11.84 -8.40
N ASN A 113 -18.56 11.57 -9.00
CA ASN A 113 -17.32 11.23 -8.30
C ASN A 113 -16.43 12.45 -7.98
N ASP A 114 -16.71 13.64 -8.52
CA ASP A 114 -15.81 14.80 -8.43
C ASP A 114 -15.46 15.16 -6.98
N GLU A 115 -16.47 15.26 -6.11
CA GLU A 115 -16.24 15.57 -4.69
C GLU A 115 -15.40 14.49 -4.00
N ARG A 116 -15.63 13.21 -4.31
CA ARG A 116 -14.85 12.09 -3.75
C ARG A 116 -13.39 12.10 -4.23
N VAL A 117 -13.14 12.50 -5.47
CA VAL A 117 -11.78 12.63 -6.00
C VAL A 117 -10.99 13.75 -5.29
N LEU A 118 -11.70 14.77 -4.82
CA LEU A 118 -11.15 15.97 -4.18
C LEU A 118 -11.10 15.88 -2.64
N SER A 119 -11.62 14.82 -2.04
CA SER A 119 -11.72 14.62 -0.59
C SER A 119 -10.81 13.50 -0.07
N LEU A 120 -10.45 13.59 1.22
CA LEU A 120 -9.76 12.50 1.91
C LEU A 120 -10.72 11.33 2.13
N LYS A 121 -10.23 10.12 1.90
CA LYS A 121 -10.89 8.90 2.34
C LYS A 121 -10.68 8.76 3.84
N GLU A 122 -11.73 8.99 4.61
CA GLU A 122 -11.74 8.70 6.04
C GLU A 122 -11.99 7.20 6.23
N GLU A 123 -10.93 6.44 6.47
CA GLU A 123 -11.02 5.04 6.88
C GLU A 123 -10.52 4.90 8.31
N LYS A 124 -11.41 4.46 9.18
CA LYS A 124 -11.08 3.98 10.51
C LYS A 124 -11.70 2.60 10.65
N PRO A 125 -10.97 1.52 10.32
CA PRO A 125 -11.49 0.19 10.60
C PRO A 125 -11.76 0.07 12.10
N GLU A 126 -12.98 -0.33 12.45
CA GLU A 126 -13.41 -0.49 13.83
C GLU A 126 -12.93 -1.84 14.40
N GLY A 127 -12.87 -1.93 15.73
CA GLY A 127 -12.67 -3.21 16.42
C GLY A 127 -11.25 -3.76 16.35
N THR A 128 -10.24 -2.89 16.44
CA THR A 128 -8.83 -3.26 16.49
C THR A 128 -8.41 -3.80 17.87
N GLY A 129 -7.41 -4.68 17.90
CA GLY A 129 -6.83 -5.23 19.13
C GLY A 129 -6.87 -6.75 19.23
N SER A 130 -6.51 -7.28 20.39
CA SER A 130 -6.49 -8.73 20.65
C SER A 130 -7.45 -9.10 21.78
N ALA A 131 -8.31 -10.08 21.51
CA ALA A 131 -9.14 -10.76 22.52
C ALA A 131 -8.59 -12.16 22.86
N LEU A 132 -7.36 -12.47 22.42
CA LEU A 132 -6.69 -13.74 22.69
C LEU A 132 -6.26 -13.83 24.17
N ALA A 133 -6.31 -15.03 24.76
CA ALA A 133 -5.82 -15.24 26.12
C ALA A 133 -4.30 -14.99 26.21
N ALA A 134 -3.83 -14.53 27.38
CA ALA A 134 -2.43 -14.16 27.57
C ALA A 134 -1.45 -15.35 27.44
N ASP A 135 -1.90 -16.58 27.69
CA ASP A 135 -1.11 -17.80 27.54
C ASP A 135 -1.16 -18.39 26.12
N GLU A 136 -1.75 -17.66 25.17
CA GLU A 136 -1.89 -18.07 23.78
C GLU A 136 -1.24 -17.06 22.82
N ILE A 137 -1.00 -17.54 21.60
CA ILE A 137 -0.42 -16.79 20.48
C ILE A 137 -1.00 -17.32 19.18
N VAL A 138 -1.16 -16.42 18.20
CA VAL A 138 -1.47 -16.79 16.82
C VAL A 138 -0.21 -16.73 15.98
N LEU A 139 0.03 -17.76 15.18
CA LEU A 139 1.02 -17.79 14.11
C LEU A 139 0.29 -17.59 12.78
N ALA A 140 0.74 -16.66 11.94
CA ALA A 140 0.07 -16.36 10.68
C ALA A 140 1.04 -16.17 9.52
N ASP A 141 0.92 -17.00 8.48
CA ASP A 141 1.69 -16.89 7.23
C ASP A 141 0.80 -16.29 6.14
N LEU A 142 1.10 -15.05 5.77
CA LEU A 142 0.38 -14.27 4.77
C LEU A 142 1.29 -13.98 3.58
N ARG A 143 0.75 -14.18 2.37
CA ARG A 143 1.39 -13.73 1.15
C ARG A 143 0.57 -12.69 0.45
N LEU A 144 1.24 -11.65 0.03
CA LEU A 144 0.62 -10.58 -0.73
C LEU A 144 1.21 -10.48 -2.12
N ARG A 145 0.32 -10.27 -3.08
CA ARG A 145 0.67 -9.75 -4.40
C ARG A 145 -0.09 -8.47 -4.64
N SER A 146 0.62 -7.43 -5.04
CA SER A 146 0.04 -6.14 -5.42
C SER A 146 0.53 -5.73 -6.81
N GLU A 147 -0.40 -5.46 -7.70
CA GLU A 147 -0.13 -4.92 -9.04
C GLU A 147 -0.74 -3.52 -9.15
N LEU A 148 0.04 -2.56 -9.65
CA LEU A 148 -0.43 -1.20 -9.93
C LEU A 148 -0.20 -0.85 -11.40
N ARG A 149 -1.27 -0.84 -12.18
CA ARG A 149 -1.23 -0.53 -13.61
C ARG A 149 -1.63 0.93 -13.86
N ASN A 150 -0.78 1.69 -14.55
CA ASN A 150 -1.15 3.00 -15.09
C ASN A 150 -2.04 2.78 -16.33
N LEU A 151 -3.29 3.27 -16.28
CA LEU A 151 -4.27 3.09 -17.35
C LEU A 151 -4.08 4.11 -18.50
N ASP A 152 -3.32 5.17 -18.26
CA ASP A 152 -3.04 6.24 -19.23
C ASP A 152 -1.68 6.05 -19.93
N ARG A 153 -0.96 4.96 -19.64
CA ARG A 153 0.29 4.58 -20.32
C ARG A 153 0.14 3.20 -20.97
N PRO A 154 0.94 2.88 -22.01
CA PRO A 154 0.97 1.54 -22.59
C PRO A 154 1.20 0.47 -21.51
N ALA A 155 0.52 -0.67 -21.65
CA ALA A 155 0.72 -1.78 -20.73
C ALA A 155 2.18 -2.25 -20.77
N PRO A 156 2.83 -2.43 -19.61
CA PRO A 156 4.12 -3.09 -19.58
C PRO A 156 3.98 -4.54 -20.10
N PRO A 157 5.08 -5.16 -20.57
CA PRO A 157 5.06 -6.58 -20.90
C PRO A 157 4.57 -7.40 -19.70
N ALA A 158 3.83 -8.47 -19.97
CA ALA A 158 3.34 -9.36 -18.92
C ALA A 158 4.53 -9.96 -18.16
N LEU A 159 4.56 -9.75 -16.86
CA LEU A 159 5.52 -10.41 -15.97
C LEU A 159 5.02 -11.83 -15.69
N ASP A 160 5.94 -12.80 -15.70
CA ASP A 160 5.65 -14.21 -15.45
C ASP A 160 4.92 -14.40 -14.11
N ALA A 161 4.06 -15.42 -14.07
CA ALA A 161 3.36 -15.84 -12.86
C ALA A 161 4.33 -16.18 -11.73
N TRP A 162 4.04 -15.70 -10.51
CA TRP A 162 4.61 -16.10 -9.21
C TRP A 162 5.92 -16.88 -9.32
N ARG A 163 7.07 -16.20 -9.31
CA ARG A 163 8.35 -16.89 -9.11
C ARG A 163 8.45 -17.29 -7.64
N LEU A 164 7.93 -18.47 -7.33
CA LEU A 164 8.08 -19.12 -6.04
C LEU A 164 9.57 -19.36 -5.79
N GLY A 165 10.25 -18.43 -5.13
CA GLY A 165 11.49 -18.78 -4.43
C GLY A 165 11.19 -19.92 -3.46
N GLU A 166 12.10 -20.88 -3.33
CA GLU A 166 12.00 -21.96 -2.34
C GLU A 166 11.76 -21.31 -0.96
N PHE A 167 10.63 -21.69 -0.35
CA PHE A 167 10.09 -21.05 0.83
C PHE A 167 10.46 -21.85 2.07
N CYS A 168 11.10 -21.19 3.03
CA CYS A 168 11.22 -21.70 4.38
C CYS A 168 10.05 -21.13 5.19
N PRO A 169 9.14 -21.96 5.72
CA PRO A 169 8.20 -21.46 6.72
C PRO A 169 8.99 -20.91 7.93
N ALA A 170 8.41 -20.01 8.72
CA ALA A 170 9.01 -19.48 9.96
C ALA A 170 8.62 -20.28 11.21
N TRP A 171 7.78 -21.30 11.02
CA TRP A 171 7.49 -22.31 12.03
C TRP A 171 7.04 -23.61 11.37
N ARG A 172 6.85 -24.65 12.18
CA ARG A 172 6.17 -25.89 11.77
C ARG A 172 5.52 -26.56 12.96
N GLY A 173 4.34 -27.13 12.70
CA GLY A 173 3.71 -28.09 13.60
C GLY A 173 4.49 -29.40 13.67
N ASP A 174 4.81 -29.83 14.88
CA ASP A 174 5.48 -31.09 15.24
C ASP A 174 4.64 -31.78 16.33
N GLY A 175 3.56 -32.43 15.90
CA GLY A 175 2.55 -33.01 16.79
C GLY A 175 1.83 -31.94 17.61
N ASP A 176 1.90 -32.04 18.93
CA ASP A 176 1.29 -31.10 19.88
C ASP A 176 2.13 -29.82 20.10
N ARG A 177 3.29 -29.70 19.43
CA ARG A 177 4.21 -28.56 19.57
C ARG A 177 4.36 -27.80 18.26
N PHE A 178 4.67 -26.52 18.37
CA PHE A 178 5.04 -25.69 17.23
C PHE A 178 6.48 -25.22 17.42
N ARG A 179 7.35 -25.55 16.45
CA ARG A 179 8.72 -25.08 16.43
C ARG A 179 8.77 -23.76 15.69
N VAL A 180 9.33 -22.72 16.31
CA VAL A 180 9.47 -21.37 15.77
C VAL A 180 10.95 -21.05 15.66
N TRP A 181 11.38 -20.48 14.54
CA TRP A 181 12.76 -20.03 14.40
C TRP A 181 12.95 -18.61 14.93
N SER A 182 13.56 -18.51 16.10
CA SER A 182 13.90 -17.24 16.73
C SER A 182 15.09 -17.44 17.67
N GLU A 183 15.98 -16.46 17.72
CA GLU A 183 17.13 -16.49 18.65
C GLU A 183 16.70 -16.39 20.10
N GLN A 184 15.50 -15.84 20.35
CA GLN A 184 14.97 -15.61 21.69
C GLN A 184 13.50 -16.02 21.77
N PRO A 185 13.03 -16.48 22.94
CA PRO A 185 11.60 -16.66 23.20
C PRO A 185 10.84 -15.35 22.96
N LEU A 186 9.63 -15.45 22.40
CA LEU A 186 8.78 -14.29 22.21
C LEU A 186 8.29 -13.71 23.55
N PRO A 187 8.26 -12.38 23.72
CA PRO A 187 7.64 -11.75 24.87
C PRO A 187 6.17 -12.17 25.05
N LYS A 188 5.68 -12.16 26.28
CA LYS A 188 4.30 -12.60 26.61
C LYS A 188 3.24 -11.65 26.04
N GLU A 189 3.63 -10.43 25.74
CA GLU A 189 2.80 -9.33 25.24
C GLU A 189 2.57 -9.41 23.73
N ILE A 190 3.19 -10.37 23.03
CA ILE A 190 3.08 -10.57 21.58
C ILE A 190 1.96 -11.57 21.27
N PRO A 191 0.75 -11.12 20.90
CA PRO A 191 -0.35 -12.02 20.54
C PRO A 191 -0.23 -12.62 19.14
N LEU A 192 0.58 -12.03 18.25
CA LEU A 192 0.73 -12.48 16.86
C LEU A 192 2.21 -12.57 16.48
N LEU A 193 2.59 -13.73 15.92
CA LEU A 193 3.79 -13.87 15.12
C LEU A 193 3.39 -13.96 13.64
N LEU A 194 3.76 -12.95 12.87
CA LEU A 194 3.41 -12.81 11.46
C LEU A 194 4.62 -13.13 10.60
N GLN A 195 4.48 -14.09 9.69
CA GLN A 195 5.35 -14.22 8.53
C GLN A 195 4.66 -13.59 7.34
N TYR A 196 5.29 -12.60 6.73
CA TYR A 196 4.72 -11.85 5.61
C TYR A 196 5.70 -11.80 4.44
N SER A 197 5.20 -12.06 3.23
CA SER A 197 5.95 -11.87 1.99
C SER A 197 5.17 -11.05 0.97
N GLU A 198 5.86 -10.14 0.27
CA GLU A 198 5.29 -9.30 -0.77
C GLU A 198 5.92 -9.50 -2.14
N ASP A 199 5.06 -9.67 -3.14
CA ASP A 199 5.38 -9.54 -4.57
C ASP A 199 4.80 -8.20 -5.08
N TYR A 200 5.68 -7.30 -5.49
CA TYR A 200 5.34 -6.03 -6.12
C TYR A 200 5.88 -6.06 -7.55
N HIS A 201 5.04 -5.93 -8.58
CA HIS A 201 5.48 -6.01 -9.98
C HIS A 201 6.36 -7.24 -10.35
N GLY A 202 6.05 -8.43 -9.80
CA GLY A 202 6.70 -9.68 -10.21
C GLY A 202 8.05 -9.97 -9.55
N ASP A 203 8.55 -9.06 -8.72
CA ASP A 203 9.75 -9.26 -7.91
C ASP A 203 9.34 -9.48 -6.44
N GLU A 204 9.91 -10.50 -5.80
CA GLU A 204 9.72 -10.76 -4.36
C GLU A 204 10.60 -9.79 -3.56
N TYR A 205 10.01 -8.77 -2.94
CA TYR A 205 10.75 -7.66 -2.34
C TYR A 205 11.05 -7.85 -0.86
N TYR A 206 10.24 -8.63 -0.14
CA TYR A 206 10.28 -8.58 1.32
C TYR A 206 9.87 -9.89 1.97
N ARG A 207 10.64 -10.30 2.99
CA ARG A 207 10.34 -11.40 3.90
C ARG A 207 10.67 -10.91 5.30
N ASP A 208 9.66 -10.85 6.16
CA ASP A 208 9.90 -10.52 7.56
C ASP A 208 9.11 -11.44 8.48
N LEU A 209 9.73 -11.75 9.61
CA LEU A 209 9.10 -12.40 10.74
C LEU A 209 8.86 -11.32 11.79
N THR A 210 7.62 -10.86 11.87
CA THR A 210 7.25 -9.73 12.71
C THR A 210 6.50 -10.22 13.93
N ALA A 211 6.99 -9.89 15.12
CA ALA A 211 6.26 -10.04 16.37
C ALA A 211 5.38 -8.80 16.57
N VAL A 212 4.07 -8.95 16.46
CA VAL A 212 3.12 -7.82 16.53
C VAL A 212 2.58 -7.70 17.95
N ALA A 213 2.84 -6.58 18.61
CA ALA A 213 2.37 -6.29 19.96
C ALA A 213 0.95 -5.69 19.96
N VAL A 214 0.26 -5.75 21.11
CA VAL A 214 -1.10 -5.17 21.25
C VAL A 214 -1.14 -3.65 20.98
N GLY A 215 -0.04 -2.93 21.20
CA GLY A 215 0.03 -1.49 20.93
C GLY A 215 0.18 -1.12 19.44
N GLU A 216 0.38 -2.10 18.57
CA GLU A 216 0.73 -1.91 17.15
C GLU A 216 -0.48 -2.10 16.21
N TRP A 217 -1.67 -2.34 16.77
CA TRP A 217 -2.89 -2.50 15.99
C TRP A 217 -3.48 -1.15 15.52
N PRO A 218 -3.99 -1.06 14.27
CA PRO A 218 -3.96 -2.09 13.23
C PRO A 218 -2.56 -2.26 12.64
N GLN A 219 -2.16 -3.50 12.38
CA GLN A 219 -0.91 -3.80 11.67
C GLN A 219 -1.13 -3.57 10.18
N VAL A 220 -0.57 -2.47 9.67
CA VAL A 220 -0.64 -2.11 8.25
C VAL A 220 0.40 -2.92 7.48
N LEU A 221 -0.06 -3.70 6.49
CA LEU A 221 0.80 -4.36 5.52
C LEU A 221 0.91 -3.43 4.31
N PHE A 222 2.04 -3.42 3.60
CA PHE A 222 2.11 -2.65 2.35
C PHE A 222 1.44 -3.47 1.24
N PRO A 223 0.52 -2.90 0.45
CA PRO A 223 0.07 -1.52 0.50
C PRO A 223 -1.03 -1.32 1.54
N SER A 224 -1.20 -0.06 1.98
CA SER A 224 -1.96 0.33 3.18
C SER A 224 -3.44 -0.09 3.20
N GLU A 225 -3.97 -0.55 2.07
CA GLU A 225 -5.32 -1.12 1.95
C GLU A 225 -5.44 -2.53 2.53
N VAL A 226 -4.33 -3.14 2.97
CA VAL A 226 -4.30 -4.42 3.67
C VAL A 226 -3.86 -4.19 5.12
N GLN A 227 -4.74 -4.52 6.07
CA GLN A 227 -4.45 -4.32 7.49
C GLN A 227 -4.93 -5.52 8.28
N ILE A 228 -4.12 -6.01 9.21
CA ILE A 228 -4.61 -6.93 10.23
C ILE A 228 -5.16 -6.05 11.36
N LEU A 229 -6.47 -6.12 11.60
CA LEU A 229 -7.14 -5.28 12.59
C LEU A 229 -6.94 -5.83 13.99
N GLY A 230 -6.95 -7.15 14.12
CA GLY A 230 -6.88 -7.79 15.42
C GLY A 230 -7.06 -9.30 15.39
N ILE A 231 -7.08 -9.86 16.61
CA ILE A 231 -7.26 -11.30 16.87
C ILE A 231 -8.49 -11.49 17.75
N ARG A 232 -9.35 -12.41 17.36
CA ARG A 232 -10.56 -12.78 18.12
C ARG A 232 -10.25 -13.88 19.14
N GLU A 233 -11.17 -14.09 20.08
CA GLU A 233 -11.00 -15.06 21.18
C GLU A 233 -10.79 -16.51 20.70
N ASP A 234 -11.33 -16.85 19.53
CA ASP A 234 -11.13 -18.16 18.90
C ASP A 234 -9.78 -18.29 18.17
N GLY A 235 -8.97 -17.21 18.12
CA GLY A 235 -7.73 -17.13 17.36
C GLY A 235 -7.91 -16.70 15.90
N ALA A 236 -9.14 -16.35 15.48
CA ALA A 236 -9.36 -15.83 14.14
C ALA A 236 -8.70 -14.45 13.95
N LEU A 237 -8.12 -14.24 12.77
CA LEU A 237 -7.62 -12.92 12.37
C LEU A 237 -8.72 -12.14 11.67
N ASP A 238 -8.88 -10.88 12.04
CA ASP A 238 -9.71 -9.95 11.28
C ASP A 238 -8.81 -9.14 10.35
N LEU A 239 -8.91 -9.42 9.06
CA LEU A 239 -8.15 -8.76 8.00
C LEU A 239 -9.05 -7.76 7.28
N TYR A 240 -8.62 -6.50 7.23
CA TYR A 240 -9.20 -5.47 6.39
C TYR A 240 -8.58 -5.51 4.99
N LEU A 241 -9.42 -5.53 3.96
CA LEU A 241 -9.02 -5.46 2.56
C LEU A 241 -9.98 -4.53 1.81
N ASP A 242 -9.50 -3.32 1.47
CA ASP A 242 -10.21 -2.31 0.66
C ASP A 242 -11.71 -2.14 1.00
N GLY A 243 -12.02 -1.67 2.21
CA GLY A 243 -13.39 -1.38 2.61
C GLY A 243 -14.15 -2.54 3.25
N ALA A 244 -13.59 -3.75 3.25
CA ALA A 244 -14.22 -4.93 3.82
C ALA A 244 -13.36 -5.59 4.90
N THR A 245 -14.00 -6.02 5.99
CA THR A 245 -13.36 -6.83 7.03
C THR A 245 -13.69 -8.31 6.79
N HIS A 246 -12.65 -9.13 6.76
CA HIS A 246 -12.70 -10.58 6.58
C HIS A 246 -12.19 -11.27 7.85
N ARG A 247 -13.05 -12.07 8.48
CA ARG A 247 -12.65 -12.95 9.58
C ARG A 247 -12.08 -14.25 9.04
N ILE A 248 -10.85 -14.57 9.41
CA ILE A 248 -10.12 -15.74 8.94
C ILE A 248 -9.84 -16.67 10.13
N PRO A 249 -10.58 -17.77 10.29
CA PRO A 249 -10.40 -18.69 11.40
C PRO A 249 -9.09 -19.49 11.29
N PRO A 250 -8.54 -19.99 12.42
CA PRO A 250 -7.41 -20.92 12.39
C PRO A 250 -7.69 -22.15 11.52
N GLY A 251 -6.65 -22.64 10.83
CA GLY A 251 -6.72 -23.77 9.90
C GLY A 251 -7.38 -23.46 8.56
N SER A 252 -7.83 -22.22 8.32
CA SER A 252 -8.34 -21.81 7.01
C SER A 252 -7.26 -21.14 6.17
N ASN A 253 -7.27 -21.44 4.87
CA ASN A 253 -6.29 -20.94 3.90
C ASN A 253 -6.96 -20.18 2.75
N PRO A 254 -7.78 -19.14 3.01
CA PRO A 254 -8.48 -18.43 1.96
C PRO A 254 -7.54 -17.64 1.05
N VAL A 255 -8.03 -17.39 -0.16
CA VAL A 255 -7.46 -16.41 -1.10
C VAL A 255 -8.44 -15.26 -1.22
N LEU A 256 -8.04 -14.09 -0.73
CA LEU A 256 -8.81 -12.86 -0.78
C LEU A 256 -8.30 -12.00 -1.93
N ARG A 257 -9.20 -11.36 -2.67
CA ARG A 257 -8.88 -10.54 -3.83
C ARG A 257 -9.69 -9.26 -3.82
N THR A 258 -9.05 -8.16 -4.17
CA THR A 258 -9.74 -6.90 -4.52
C THR A 258 -9.10 -6.29 -5.76
N SER A 259 -9.90 -5.54 -6.50
CA SER A 259 -9.42 -4.70 -7.60
C SER A 259 -10.23 -3.42 -7.66
N TYR A 260 -9.53 -2.30 -7.76
CA TYR A 260 -10.13 -0.99 -7.80
C TYR A 260 -9.27 -0.03 -8.61
N CYS A 261 -9.86 1.11 -8.95
CA CYS A 261 -9.24 2.21 -9.63
C CYS A 261 -9.03 3.38 -8.65
N LEU A 262 -8.00 4.17 -8.89
CA LEU A 262 -7.70 5.38 -8.14
C LEU A 262 -7.05 6.40 -9.08
N VAL A 263 -7.07 7.68 -8.70
CA VAL A 263 -6.35 8.75 -9.41
C VAL A 263 -5.23 9.26 -8.53
N ARG A 264 -4.01 9.28 -9.07
CA ARG A 264 -2.84 9.80 -8.38
C ARG A 264 -1.97 10.56 -9.37
N HIS A 265 -1.51 11.74 -8.96
CA HIS A 265 -0.63 12.59 -9.77
C HIS A 265 -1.20 12.88 -11.18
N GLY A 266 -2.52 12.90 -11.33
CA GLY A 266 -3.20 13.16 -12.60
C GLY A 266 -3.29 11.96 -13.54
N TYR A 267 -2.94 10.76 -13.09
CA TYR A 267 -3.12 9.51 -13.83
C TYR A 267 -4.12 8.60 -13.14
N ARG A 268 -4.84 7.84 -13.94
CA ARG A 268 -5.68 6.73 -13.51
C ARG A 268 -4.83 5.49 -13.34
N PHE A 269 -5.00 4.84 -12.21
CA PHE A 269 -4.39 3.55 -11.94
C PHE A 269 -5.46 2.52 -11.64
N ARG A 270 -5.19 1.29 -12.05
CA ARG A 270 -5.88 0.10 -11.54
C ARG A 270 -4.95 -0.65 -10.62
N ARG A 271 -5.42 -0.92 -9.41
CA ARG A 271 -4.73 -1.73 -8.43
C ARG A 271 -5.45 -3.07 -8.30
N SER A 272 -4.67 -4.14 -8.20
CA SER A 272 -5.16 -5.49 -7.92
C SER A 272 -4.35 -6.05 -6.77
N ILE A 273 -5.03 -6.51 -5.73
CA ILE A 273 -4.39 -7.08 -4.54
C ILE A 273 -4.93 -8.50 -4.35
N GLU A 274 -4.01 -9.44 -4.14
CA GLU A 274 -4.32 -10.81 -3.73
C GLU A 274 -3.61 -11.11 -2.42
N VAL A 275 -4.39 -11.46 -1.39
CA VAL A 275 -3.89 -11.95 -0.10
C VAL A 275 -4.13 -13.46 -0.05
N ARG A 276 -3.06 -14.25 0.03
CA ARG A 276 -3.14 -15.69 0.29
C ARG A 276 -2.78 -15.97 1.74
N VAL A 277 -3.73 -16.49 2.49
CA VAL A 277 -3.48 -17.02 3.83
C VAL A 277 -2.97 -18.45 3.66
N ARG A 278 -1.75 -18.72 4.10
CA ARG A 278 -1.16 -20.06 4.02
C ARG A 278 -1.44 -20.88 5.26
N GLU A 279 -1.36 -20.21 6.41
CA GLU A 279 -1.59 -20.83 7.69
C GLU A 279 -2.01 -19.76 8.69
N ILE A 280 -2.99 -20.11 9.52
CA ILE A 280 -3.27 -19.44 10.78
C ILE A 280 -3.38 -20.54 11.82
N ALA A 281 -2.53 -20.50 12.84
CA ALA A 281 -2.55 -21.45 13.94
C ALA A 281 -2.71 -20.71 15.26
N ARG A 282 -3.68 -21.11 16.08
CA ARG A 282 -3.78 -20.72 17.48
C ARG A 282 -3.02 -21.74 18.31
N VAL A 283 -2.07 -21.27 19.09
CA VAL A 283 -1.16 -22.13 19.85
C VAL A 283 -1.06 -21.65 21.28
N ARG A 284 -1.00 -22.57 22.24
CA ARG A 284 -0.56 -22.23 23.60
C ARG A 284 0.91 -21.88 23.60
N ARG A 285 1.31 -20.87 24.37
CA ARG A 285 2.72 -20.43 24.44
C ARG A 285 3.66 -21.52 24.94
N ASP A 286 3.21 -22.40 25.82
CA ASP A 286 4.02 -23.50 26.36
C ASP A 286 4.22 -24.66 25.36
N ALA A 287 3.43 -24.69 24.29
CA ALA A 287 3.61 -25.59 23.17
C ALA A 287 4.59 -25.04 22.11
N LEU A 288 5.07 -23.80 22.26
CA LEU A 288 6.11 -23.24 21.40
C LEU A 288 7.50 -23.74 21.84
N ALA A 289 8.22 -24.32 20.89
CA ALA A 289 9.65 -24.59 21.00
C ALA A 289 10.41 -23.61 20.10
N PHE A 290 11.47 -23.00 20.62
CA PHE A 290 12.28 -22.05 19.86
C PHE A 290 13.57 -22.71 19.40
N ASP A 291 13.74 -22.78 18.08
CA ASP A 291 14.96 -23.24 17.45
C ASP A 291 15.74 -22.01 16.93
N PRO A 292 17.08 -21.99 17.01
CA PRO A 292 17.86 -20.88 16.49
C PRO A 292 17.62 -20.73 14.98
N PRO A 293 17.55 -19.49 14.44
CA PRO A 293 17.30 -19.27 13.04
C PRO A 293 18.36 -19.96 12.19
N PHE A 294 17.91 -20.46 11.05
CA PHE A 294 18.71 -21.25 10.13
C PHE A 294 19.79 -20.37 9.47
N ARG A 295 20.91 -20.15 10.16
CA ARG A 295 22.07 -19.44 9.62
C ARG A 295 22.83 -20.36 8.67
N GLY A 296 22.39 -20.42 7.41
CA GLY A 296 23.26 -20.76 6.28
C GLY A 296 23.29 -22.19 5.77
N ALA A 297 22.22 -22.98 5.87
CA ALA A 297 22.19 -24.26 5.16
C ALA A 297 21.41 -24.17 3.84
N GLY A 298 21.87 -24.92 2.85
CA GLY A 298 21.30 -24.91 1.51
C GLY A 298 19.95 -25.63 1.46
N ALA A 299 19.39 -25.72 0.25
CA ALA A 299 18.19 -26.51 -0.04
C ALA A 299 18.20 -27.96 0.51
N PRO A 300 19.34 -28.69 0.62
CA PRO A 300 19.35 -30.06 1.13
C PRO A 300 18.97 -30.20 2.61
N GLU A 301 19.54 -29.39 3.49
CA GLU A 301 19.24 -29.46 4.93
C GLU A 301 17.82 -28.94 5.22
N LEU A 302 17.32 -27.98 4.42
CA LEU A 302 15.92 -27.55 4.44
C LEU A 302 14.98 -28.69 4.03
N ARG A 303 15.31 -29.44 2.96
CA ARG A 303 14.52 -30.59 2.51
C ARG A 303 14.48 -31.69 3.56
N LYS A 304 15.62 -32.01 4.16
CA LYS A 304 15.72 -32.95 5.28
C LYS A 304 14.83 -32.54 6.43
N TRP A 305 14.89 -31.26 6.80
CA TRP A 305 14.03 -30.74 7.84
C TRP A 305 12.56 -30.84 7.45
N LEU A 306 12.15 -30.42 6.25
CA LEU A 306 10.77 -30.52 5.75
C LEU A 306 10.24 -31.97 5.62
N GLY A 307 11.10 -32.99 5.84
CA GLY A 307 10.73 -34.40 5.62
C GLY A 307 10.53 -34.71 4.13
N LEU A 308 11.18 -33.95 3.25
CA LEU A 308 11.12 -34.07 1.80
C LEU A 308 12.32 -34.86 1.22
N GLU A 309 13.04 -35.61 2.05
CA GLU A 309 14.01 -36.60 1.56
C GLU A 309 13.22 -37.69 0.81
N THR A 310 13.30 -37.67 -0.52
CA THR A 310 12.99 -38.84 -1.35
C THR A 310 14.23 -39.73 -1.35
N ASP A 311 14.05 -41.01 -0.99
CA ASP A 311 15.05 -42.07 -1.18
C ASP A 311 15.61 -42.12 -2.61
#